data_AF-A0A350LQL5-F1
#
_entry.id   AF-A0A350LQL5-F1
#
_cell.length_a   1.000
_cell.length_b   1.000
_cell.length_c   1.000
_cell.angle_alpha   90.00
_cell.angle_beta   90.00
_cell.angle_gamma   90.00
#
_symmetry.space_group_name_H-M   'P 1'
#
loop_
_entity.id
_entity.type
_entity.pdbx_description
1 polymer ?
#
loop_
_entity_poly.entity_id
_entity_poly.type
_entity_poly.pdbx_seq_one_letter_code
_entity_poly.pdbx_strand_id
1 'polypeptide(L)'
;MIFASFFKALGQIGDPRFRKVLFLGVGLTLALLIAAYAGVLWLIQATVGDTTTLPLLGEVTWVGDLLSGASFLLMIVLSVFLMGPVASAITSMFLDTVADA
;
A
#
# COMPACT_ATOMS: atom_id res chain seq x y z
N MET A 1 -9.85 -15.68 27.36
CA MET A 1 -8.54 -16.04 26.76
C MET A 1 -8.06 -14.98 25.76
N ILE A 2 -8.81 -14.64 24.69
CA ILE A 2 -8.43 -13.57 23.73
C ILE A 2 -8.11 -12.20 24.37
N PHE A 3 -8.97 -11.69 25.24
CA PHE A 3 -8.77 -10.36 25.84
C PHE A 3 -7.52 -10.28 26.73
N ALA A 4 -7.20 -11.34 27.47
CA ALA A 4 -6.00 -11.38 28.30
C ALA A 4 -4.72 -11.40 27.46
N SER A 5 -4.72 -12.13 26.34
CA SER A 5 -3.62 -12.12 25.38
C SER A 5 -3.42 -10.75 24.74
N PHE A 6 -4.52 -10.08 24.39
CA PHE A 6 -4.51 -8.72 23.84
C PHE A 6 -3.90 -7.69 24.80
N PHE A 7 -4.31 -7.72 26.08
CA PHE A 7 -3.73 -6.83 27.09
C PHE A 7 -2.25 -7.13 27.39
N LYS A 8 -1.82 -8.39 27.30
CA LYS A 8 -0.39 -8.75 27.39
C LYS A 8 0.41 -8.21 26.20
N ALA A 9 -0.13 -8.30 24.98
CA ALA A 9 0.50 -7.72 23.79
C ALA A 9 0.57 -6.18 23.86
N LEU A 10 -0.46 -5.52 24.38
CA LEU A 10 -0.43 -4.08 24.69
C LEU A 10 0.65 -3.73 25.73
N GLY A 11 0.83 -4.56 26.76
CA GLY A 11 1.91 -4.41 27.73
C GLY A 11 3.32 -4.59 27.13
N GLN A 12 3.43 -5.37 26.05
CA GLN A 12 4.69 -5.58 25.31
C GLN A 12 5.08 -4.43 24.39
N ILE A 13 4.26 -3.37 24.25
CA ILE A 13 4.61 -2.16 23.48
C ILE A 13 5.91 -1.51 24.01
N GLY A 14 6.24 -1.69 25.28
CA GLY A 14 7.51 -1.23 25.85
C GLY A 14 8.75 -2.01 25.38
N ASP A 15 8.61 -3.20 24.80
CA ASP A 15 9.73 -4.03 24.38
C ASP A 15 10.38 -3.46 23.10
N PRO A 16 11.71 -3.24 23.07
CA PRO A 16 12.43 -2.79 21.88
C PRO A 16 12.24 -3.71 20.67
N ARG A 17 12.10 -5.03 20.87
CA ARG A 17 11.96 -6.02 19.79
C ARG A 17 10.59 -5.91 19.13
N PHE A 18 9.53 -5.82 19.94
CA PHE A 18 8.17 -5.63 19.45
C PHE A 18 8.01 -4.32 18.67
N ARG A 19 8.58 -3.23 19.20
CA ARG A 19 8.59 -1.93 18.50
C ARG A 19 9.30 -2.00 17.16
N LYS A 20 10.44 -2.68 17.07
CA LYS A 20 11.17 -2.84 15.81
C LYS A 20 10.32 -3.54 14.75
N VAL A 21 9.66 -4.63 15.11
CA VAL A 21 8.76 -5.36 14.20
C VAL A 21 7.55 -4.51 13.80
N LEU A 22 6.94 -3.80 14.75
CA LEU A 22 5.80 -2.93 14.49
C LEU A 22 6.16 -1.79 13.53
N PHE A 23 7.26 -1.08 13.76
CA PHE A 23 7.73 -0.03 12.87
C PHE A 23 8.15 -0.56 11.49
N LEU A 24 8.77 -1.73 11.43
CA LEU A 24 9.16 -2.34 10.16
C LEU A 24 7.94 -2.80 9.37
N GLY A 25 6.92 -3.34 10.03
CA GLY A 25 5.62 -3.66 9.42
C GLY A 25 4.94 -2.42 8.85
N VAL A 26 4.77 -1.36 9.66
CA VAL A 26 4.15 -0.10 9.22
C VAL A 26 4.96 0.58 8.12
N GLY A 27 6.29 0.58 8.23
CA GLY A 27 7.16 1.13 7.19
C GLY A 27 7.05 0.37 5.88
N LEU A 28 7.01 -0.97 5.94
CA LEU A 28 6.86 -1.81 4.76
C LEU A 28 5.49 -1.62 4.09
N THR A 29 4.40 -1.56 4.86
CA THR A 29 3.06 -1.33 4.29
C THR A 29 2.98 -0.01 3.54
N LEU A 30 3.51 1.06 4.14
CA LEU A 30 3.57 2.39 3.52
C LEU A 30 4.46 2.39 2.28
N ALA A 31 5.65 1.78 2.35
CA ALA A 31 6.55 1.70 1.21
C ALA A 31 5.91 0.95 0.03
N LEU A 32 5.21 -0.15 0.30
CA LEU A 32 4.57 -0.97 -0.72
C LEU A 32 3.37 -0.25 -1.35
N LEU A 33 2.59 0.49 -0.54
CA LEU A 33 1.51 1.35 -1.04
C LEU A 33 2.04 2.46 -1.96
N ILE A 34 3.09 3.18 -1.52
CA ILE A 34 3.69 4.25 -2.32
C ILE A 34 4.28 3.69 -3.61
N ALA A 35 5.02 2.59 -3.55
CA ALA A 35 5.63 1.97 -4.72
C ALA A 35 4.57 1.50 -5.73
N ALA A 36 3.50 0.87 -5.27
CA ALA A 36 2.41 0.44 -6.14
C ALA A 36 1.67 1.63 -6.76
N TYR A 37 1.38 2.68 -5.97
CA TYR A 37 0.73 3.89 -6.48
C TYR A 37 1.60 4.62 -7.52
N ALA A 38 2.88 4.81 -7.21
CA ALA A 38 3.85 5.40 -8.14
C ALA A 38 4.02 4.55 -9.41
N GLY A 39 4.06 3.23 -9.29
CA GLY A 39 4.14 2.31 -10.43
C GLY A 39 2.93 2.42 -11.36
N VAL A 40 1.73 2.56 -10.80
CA VAL A 40 0.52 2.78 -11.60
C VAL A 40 0.53 4.15 -12.27
N LEU A 41 0.89 5.22 -11.55
CA LEU A 41 1.02 6.55 -12.16
C LEU A 41 2.05 6.56 -13.28
N TRP A 42 3.19 5.89 -13.09
CA TRP A 42 4.21 5.74 -14.11
C TRP A 42 3.67 4.97 -15.33
N LEU A 43 2.92 3.88 -15.13
CA LEU A 43 2.30 3.11 -16.21
C LEU A 43 1.29 3.97 -16.99
N ILE A 44 0.49 4.76 -16.27
CA ILE A 44 -0.47 5.70 -16.87
C ILE A 44 0.26 6.74 -17.71
N GLN A 45 1.30 7.38 -17.17
CA GLN A 45 2.09 8.38 -17.89
C GLN A 45 2.76 7.77 -19.13
N ALA A 46 3.32 6.56 -19.00
CA ALA A 46 3.96 5.84 -20.08
C ALA A 46 2.98 5.41 -21.20
N THR A 47 1.71 5.14 -20.87
CA THR A 47 0.70 4.69 -21.83
C THR A 47 -0.12 5.82 -22.44
N VAL A 48 -0.33 6.92 -21.71
CA VAL A 48 -1.16 8.07 -22.14
C VAL A 48 -0.32 9.21 -22.74
N GLY A 49 0.95 9.34 -22.34
CA GLY A 49 1.85 10.43 -22.75
C GLY A 49 1.49 11.80 -22.16
N ASP A 50 2.43 12.74 -22.18
CA ASP A 50 2.28 14.10 -21.58
C ASP A 50 1.16 14.94 -22.22
N THR A 51 0.76 14.62 -23.46
CA THR A 51 -0.32 15.28 -24.20
C THR A 51 -1.01 14.28 -25.13
N THR A 52 -2.27 13.94 -24.84
CA THR A 52 -3.08 13.12 -25.74
C THR A 52 -3.64 14.01 -26.85
N THR A 53 -2.86 14.23 -27.91
CA THR A 53 -3.40 14.71 -29.19
C THR A 53 -3.93 13.49 -29.95
N LEU A 54 -5.23 13.22 -29.83
CA LEU A 54 -5.88 12.15 -30.59
C LEU A 54 -6.04 12.61 -32.04
N PRO A 55 -5.42 11.93 -33.04
CA PRO A 55 -5.39 12.38 -34.43
C PRO A 55 -6.77 12.47 -35.10
N LEU A 56 -7.83 11.94 -34.47
CA LEU A 56 -9.23 12.04 -34.91
C LEU A 56 -10.12 12.96 -34.05
N LEU A 57 -9.71 13.33 -32.82
CA LEU A 57 -10.58 13.99 -31.82
C LEU A 57 -10.00 15.30 -31.23
N GLY A 58 -8.75 15.65 -31.54
CA GLY A 58 -8.10 16.86 -30.99
C GLY A 58 -7.43 16.63 -29.62
N GLU A 59 -7.04 17.72 -28.94
CA GLU A 59 -6.57 17.68 -27.55
C GLU A 59 -7.71 17.29 -26.62
N VAL A 60 -7.58 16.14 -25.97
CA VAL A 60 -8.62 15.62 -25.08
C VAL A 60 -8.22 15.87 -23.63
N THR A 61 -8.68 17.00 -23.09
CA THR A 61 -8.40 17.43 -21.71
C THR A 61 -9.18 16.65 -20.64
N TRP A 62 -10.31 16.01 -21.00
CA TRP A 62 -11.11 15.23 -20.03
C TRP A 62 -10.40 13.97 -19.53
N VAL A 63 -9.39 13.46 -20.25
CA VAL A 63 -8.57 12.33 -19.78
C VAL A 63 -7.79 12.72 -18.52
N GLY A 64 -7.31 13.96 -18.42
CA GLY A 64 -6.66 14.48 -17.21
C GLY A 64 -7.61 14.59 -16.02
N ASP A 65 -8.83 15.07 -16.25
CA ASP A 65 -9.86 15.15 -15.20
C ASP A 65 -10.33 13.76 -14.76
N LEU A 66 -10.50 12.83 -15.71
CA LEU A 66 -10.82 11.44 -15.44
C LEU A 66 -9.66 10.75 -14.71
N LEU A 67 -8.41 11.07 -15.02
CA LEU A 67 -7.25 10.60 -14.26
C LEU A 67 -7.26 11.11 -12.83
N SER A 68 -7.70 12.35 -12.56
CA SER A 68 -7.82 12.86 -11.18
C SER A 68 -8.90 12.12 -10.38
N GLY A 69 -10.09 11.89 -10.98
CA GLY A 69 -11.17 11.12 -10.36
C GLY A 69 -10.85 9.62 -10.26
N ALA A 70 -10.17 9.09 -11.28
CA ALA A 70 -9.69 7.72 -11.30
C ALA A 70 -8.60 7.51 -10.25
N SER A 71 -7.73 8.48 -9.98
CA SER A 71 -6.70 8.39 -8.93
C SER A 71 -7.29 8.07 -7.56
N PHE A 72 -8.44 8.66 -7.23
CA PHE A 72 -9.16 8.36 -5.99
C PHE A 72 -9.66 6.91 -5.96
N LEU A 73 -10.31 6.45 -7.03
CA LEU A 73 -10.73 5.04 -7.19
C LEU A 73 -9.54 4.09 -7.16
N LEU A 74 -8.44 4.45 -7.81
CA LEU A 74 -7.21 3.68 -7.89
C LEU A 74 -6.59 3.53 -6.50
N MET A 75 -6.54 4.60 -5.71
CA MET A 75 -6.05 4.56 -4.33
C MET A 75 -6.89 3.60 -3.45
N ILE A 76 -8.21 3.61 -3.61
CA ILE A 76 -9.11 2.69 -2.89
C ILE A 76 -8.85 1.25 -3.31
N VAL A 77 -8.83 0.98 -4.62
CA VAL A 77 -8.59 -0.37 -5.16
C VAL A 77 -7.21 -0.88 -4.74
N LEU A 78 -6.17 -0.05 -4.84
CA LEU A 78 -4.83 -0.43 -4.38
C LEU A 78 -4.83 -0.73 -2.89
N SER A 79 -5.47 0.09 -2.07
CA SER A 79 -5.50 -0.12 -0.61
C SER A 79 -6.15 -1.46 -0.24
N VAL A 80 -7.27 -1.80 -0.88
CA VAL A 80 -7.96 -3.08 -0.64
C VAL A 80 -7.16 -4.25 -1.20
N PHE A 81 -6.64 -4.12 -2.42
CA PHE A 81 -5.87 -5.18 -3.08
C PHE A 81 -4.58 -5.48 -2.32
N LEU A 82 -3.88 -4.44 -1.86
CA LEU A 82 -2.64 -4.58 -1.10
C LEU A 82 -2.84 -5.25 0.25
N MET A 83 -4.03 -5.23 0.83
CA MET A 83 -4.30 -5.89 2.12
C MET A 83 -3.93 -7.39 2.09
N GLY A 84 -4.21 -8.10 0.99
CA GLY A 84 -3.88 -9.52 0.84
C GLY A 84 -2.37 -9.80 0.79
N PRO A 85 -1.63 -9.25 -0.20
CA PRO A 85 -0.19 -9.43 -0.34
C PRO A 85 0.60 -8.90 0.86
N VAL A 86 0.21 -7.75 1.42
CA VAL A 86 0.91 -7.14 2.56
C VAL A 86 0.73 -8.00 3.82
N ALA A 87 -0.48 -8.46 4.11
CA ALA A 87 -0.71 -9.36 5.24
C ALA A 87 0.10 -10.66 5.07
N SER A 88 0.07 -11.28 3.88
CA SER A 88 0.85 -12.49 3.60
C SER A 88 2.36 -12.27 3.75
N ALA A 89 2.90 -11.16 3.25
CA ALA A 89 4.33 -10.86 3.32
C ALA A 89 4.79 -10.61 4.76
N ILE A 90 4.06 -9.79 5.51
CA ILE A 90 4.35 -9.49 6.92
C ILE A 90 4.20 -10.75 7.78
N THR A 91 3.12 -11.50 7.61
CA THR A 91 2.92 -12.75 8.36
C THR A 91 4.04 -13.74 8.06
N SER A 92 4.48 -13.93 6.80
CA SER A 92 5.60 -14.85 6.52
C SER A 92 6.95 -14.36 7.03
N MET A 93 7.24 -13.05 6.95
CA MET A 93 8.53 -12.48 7.35
C MET A 93 8.69 -12.37 8.88
N PHE A 94 7.58 -12.29 9.62
CA PHE A 94 7.59 -12.13 11.07
C PHE A 94 7.02 -13.33 11.84
N LEU A 95 6.44 -14.32 11.17
CA LEU A 95 6.00 -15.57 11.81
C LEU A 95 7.17 -16.22 12.56
N ASP A 96 8.32 -16.33 11.92
CA ASP A 96 9.51 -16.93 12.52
C ASP A 96 10.07 -16.06 13.67
N THR A 97 10.00 -14.73 13.56
CA THR A 97 10.49 -13.81 14.61
C THR A 97 9.58 -13.77 15.84
N VAL A 98 8.28 -13.98 15.67
CA VAL A 98 7.30 -14.04 16.77
C VAL A 98 7.20 -15.45 17.35
N ALA A 99 7.48 -16.50 16.57
CA ALA A 99 7.53 -17.88 17.06
C ALA A 99 8.72 -18.13 18.00
N ASP A 100 9.82 -17.39 17.83
CA ASP A 100 11.02 -17.47 18.68
C ASP A 100 11.01 -16.50 19.89
N ALA A 101 10.05 -15.58 19.98
CA ALA A 101 9.94 -14.58 21.06
C ALA A 101 8.87 -14.94 22.10
#